data_AF-A0YJJ8-F1
#
_entry.id   AF-A0YJJ8-F1
#
_cell.length_a   1.000
_cell.length_b   1.000
_cell.length_c   1.000
_cell.angle_alpha   90.00
_cell.angle_beta   90.00
_cell.angle_gamma   90.00
#
_symmetry.space_group_name_H-M   'P 1'
#
loop_
_entity.id
_entity.type
_entity.pdbx_description
1 polymer ?
#
loop_
_entity_poly.entity_id
_entity_poly.type
_entity_poly.pdbx_seq_one_letter_code
_entity_poly.pdbx_strand_id
1 'polypeptide(L)'
;MRAYSQLADLETLLISIPDENIRAYAGEAVTSYSVGAYRSAIVSIWIAVIYDLYQKFRHLDEQFNDAAARQSITEINKIRNQPDKKQVSIGERTILDDAFKKVKMLTSTEYEHLNRIQQDRHRCAHPVLDDEGFLFQPSPELTRSHIRTAIETLLKQPPIIGKAATEALSRDVEDKYLLSDYSSVRNALRQRHLLQTSENYKQNLIKFCLKKILFLEPDEPKITIKYVWVLKCLIYEYQNILETIDKSAIESIITRTKDNRIQFLSPVYNIDSSFLSNTPEHIKEKFKGFLSSKDAEERHKAYIIHLFPKIKEEFRKNYVEGMSISSKKAFLNSLVNANILEKDPDFAECIIETNINIFSSSKSYSSGRQNAENYLKPSIPLLNHKLIEYLIQRILEWQDSNDQLIDCSSYMIDVFVETIEKFPETLPLWKKFLEEKKEVWGSMDNLEELIADAEKKYQ
;
A
#
# COMPACT_ATOMS: atom_id res chain seq x y z
N MET A 1 18.65 16.56 -11.51
CA MET A 1 20.00 16.28 -12.07
C MET A 1 20.36 14.87 -11.59
N ARG A 2 20.49 13.87 -12.49
CA ARG A 2 20.93 12.52 -12.06
C ARG A 2 22.32 12.69 -11.44
N ALA A 3 22.45 12.51 -10.13
CA ALA A 3 23.76 12.54 -9.50
C ALA A 3 24.60 11.43 -10.15
N TYR A 4 25.61 11.81 -10.92
CA TYR A 4 26.60 10.85 -11.40
C TYR A 4 27.19 10.20 -10.15
N SER A 5 27.06 8.88 -10.03
CA SER A 5 27.57 8.20 -8.85
C SER A 5 29.09 8.36 -8.84
N GLN A 6 29.62 8.92 -7.76
CA GLN A 6 31.06 9.01 -7.56
C GLN A 6 31.67 7.61 -7.41
N LEU A 7 33.00 7.55 -7.35
CA LEU A 7 33.72 6.31 -7.10
C LEU A 7 33.35 5.81 -5.70
N ALA A 8 32.51 4.78 -5.62
CA ALA A 8 32.04 4.24 -4.36
C ALA A 8 33.15 3.42 -3.70
N ASP A 9 33.30 3.56 -2.39
CA ASP A 9 34.18 2.72 -1.58
C ASP A 9 33.64 1.28 -1.50
N LEU A 10 34.52 0.29 -1.70
CA LEU A 10 34.09 -1.11 -1.81
C LEU A 10 33.67 -1.68 -0.45
N GLU A 11 34.30 -1.27 0.65
CA GLU A 11 33.92 -1.71 2.00
C GLU A 11 32.55 -1.14 2.37
N THR A 12 32.31 0.12 2.04
CA THR A 12 30.99 0.77 2.20
C THR A 12 29.90 0.04 1.40
N LEU A 13 30.22 -0.43 0.18
CA LEU A 13 29.27 -1.21 -0.62
C LEU A 13 28.92 -2.56 0.02
N LEU A 14 29.85 -3.22 0.71
CA LEU A 14 29.56 -4.49 1.41
C LEU A 14 28.48 -4.33 2.48
N ILE A 15 28.45 -3.19 3.18
CA ILE A 15 27.45 -2.90 4.22
C ILE A 15 26.03 -2.89 3.63
N SER A 16 25.89 -2.57 2.34
CA SER A 16 24.59 -2.56 1.65
C SER A 16 24.02 -3.95 1.36
N ILE A 17 24.81 -5.03 1.49
CA ILE A 17 24.36 -6.40 1.24
C ILE A 17 23.65 -6.92 2.50
N PRO A 18 22.34 -7.20 2.48
CA PRO A 18 21.60 -7.56 3.69
C PRO A 18 22.01 -8.91 4.28
N ASP A 19 22.19 -9.93 3.44
CA ASP A 19 22.51 -11.29 3.86
C ASP A 19 23.98 -11.43 4.25
N GLU A 20 24.23 -11.94 5.47
CA GLU A 20 25.57 -12.05 6.04
C GLU A 20 26.47 -13.03 5.28
N ASN A 21 25.91 -14.13 4.75
CA ASN A 21 26.67 -15.13 4.01
C ASN A 21 27.08 -14.57 2.64
N ILE A 22 26.15 -13.90 1.94
CA ILE A 22 26.44 -13.23 0.67
C ILE A 22 27.48 -12.13 0.90
N ARG A 23 27.37 -11.38 2.00
CA ARG A 23 28.33 -10.34 2.38
C ARG A 23 29.72 -10.91 2.65
N ALA A 24 29.81 -12.08 3.29
CA ALA A 24 31.08 -12.76 3.52
C ALA A 24 31.77 -13.15 2.19
N TYR A 25 31.04 -13.79 1.26
CA TYR A 25 31.59 -14.14 -0.05
C TYR A 25 31.99 -12.91 -0.88
N ALA A 26 31.21 -11.82 -0.83
CA ALA A 26 31.59 -10.56 -1.47
C ALA A 26 32.82 -9.92 -0.79
N GLY A 27 32.96 -10.08 0.52
CA GLY A 27 34.12 -9.63 1.31
C GLY A 27 35.43 -10.30 0.91
N GLU A 28 35.40 -11.59 0.54
CA GLU A 28 36.56 -12.29 -0.02
C GLU A 28 37.04 -11.64 -1.33
N ALA A 29 36.10 -11.19 -2.17
CA ALA A 29 36.41 -10.50 -3.41
C ALA A 29 37.07 -9.13 -3.16
N VAL A 30 36.54 -8.35 -2.21
CA VAL A 30 37.10 -7.05 -1.82
C VAL A 30 38.49 -7.21 -1.20
N THR A 31 38.67 -8.21 -0.33
CA THR A 31 39.97 -8.52 0.27
C THR A 31 41.00 -8.90 -0.80
N SER A 32 40.63 -9.81 -1.72
CA SER A 32 41.48 -10.20 -2.85
C SER A 32 41.86 -9.00 -3.74
N TYR A 33 40.90 -8.10 -3.98
CA TYR A 33 41.16 -6.87 -4.73
C TYR A 33 42.17 -5.96 -4.01
N SER A 34 42.02 -5.78 -2.69
CA SER A 34 42.89 -4.88 -1.90
C SER A 34 44.37 -5.29 -1.92
N VAL A 35 44.67 -6.58 -2.07
CA VAL A 35 46.03 -7.13 -2.13
C VAL A 35 46.55 -7.32 -3.57
N GLY A 36 45.81 -6.84 -4.59
CA GLY A 36 46.19 -6.95 -6.00
C GLY A 36 45.92 -8.32 -6.64
N ALA A 37 45.21 -9.22 -5.97
CA ALA A 37 44.84 -10.54 -6.49
C ALA A 37 43.58 -10.47 -7.37
N TYR A 38 43.66 -9.76 -8.49
CA TYR A 38 42.50 -9.42 -9.33
C TYR A 38 41.77 -10.63 -9.94
N ARG A 39 42.51 -11.65 -10.38
CA ARG A 39 41.91 -12.92 -10.87
C ARG A 39 41.07 -13.59 -9.77
N SER A 40 41.61 -13.69 -8.56
CA SER A 40 40.91 -14.26 -7.39
C SER A 40 39.70 -13.42 -6.99
N ALA A 41 39.81 -12.09 -7.07
CA ALA A 41 38.69 -11.19 -6.77
C ALA A 41 37.49 -11.41 -7.72
N ILE A 42 37.74 -11.53 -9.03
CA ILE A 42 36.67 -11.82 -10.02
C ILE A 42 36.04 -13.20 -9.77
N VAL A 43 36.85 -14.22 -9.45
CA VAL A 43 36.33 -15.55 -9.11
C VAL A 43 35.45 -15.49 -7.86
N SER A 44 35.90 -14.79 -6.83
CA SER A 44 35.20 -14.69 -5.54
C SER A 44 33.87 -13.93 -5.65
N ILE A 45 33.83 -12.80 -6.39
CA ILE A 45 32.56 -12.07 -6.55
C ILE A 45 31.53 -12.88 -7.35
N TRP A 46 31.98 -13.69 -8.30
CA TRP A 46 31.09 -14.56 -9.05
C TRP A 46 30.49 -15.66 -8.17
N ILE A 47 31.25 -16.18 -7.19
CA ILE A 47 30.71 -17.12 -6.18
C ILE A 47 29.57 -16.46 -5.40
N ALA A 48 29.76 -15.22 -4.96
CA ALA A 48 28.71 -14.46 -4.27
C ALA A 48 27.44 -14.30 -5.14
N VAL A 49 27.60 -14.02 -6.44
CA VAL A 49 26.48 -13.91 -7.41
C VAL A 49 25.72 -15.22 -7.53
N ILE A 50 26.41 -16.35 -7.72
CA ILE A 50 25.76 -17.66 -7.86
C ILE A 50 25.01 -18.05 -6.59
N TYR A 51 25.65 -17.85 -5.43
CA TYR A 51 25.04 -18.16 -4.14
C TYR A 51 23.80 -17.31 -3.90
N ASP A 52 23.87 -16.01 -4.17
CA ASP A 52 22.72 -15.11 -4.03
C ASP A 52 21.57 -15.50 -4.97
N LEU A 53 21.82 -15.74 -6.27
CA LEU A 53 20.77 -16.21 -7.19
C LEU A 53 20.08 -17.48 -6.69
N TYR A 54 20.84 -18.44 -6.15
CA TYR A 54 20.29 -19.69 -5.62
C TYR A 54 19.40 -19.44 -4.41
N GLN A 55 19.87 -18.61 -3.46
CA GLN A 55 19.10 -18.25 -2.26
C GLN A 55 17.83 -17.49 -2.63
N LYS A 56 17.88 -16.60 -3.62
CA LYS A 56 16.72 -15.87 -4.13
C LYS A 56 15.71 -16.79 -4.81
N PHE A 57 16.16 -17.77 -5.59
CA PHE A 57 15.25 -18.79 -6.14
C PHE A 57 14.57 -19.58 -5.03
N ARG A 58 15.33 -20.02 -4.02
CA ARG A 58 14.77 -20.74 -2.88
C ARG A 58 13.72 -19.93 -2.15
N HIS A 59 14.02 -18.66 -1.88
CA HIS A 59 13.06 -17.75 -1.26
C HIS A 59 11.78 -17.61 -2.11
N LEU A 60 11.90 -17.47 -3.43
CA LEU A 60 10.74 -17.38 -4.33
C LEU A 60 9.89 -18.66 -4.33
N ASP A 61 10.49 -19.83 -4.29
CA ASP A 61 9.75 -21.09 -4.17
C ASP A 61 9.09 -21.22 -2.79
N GLU A 62 9.86 -21.07 -1.71
CA GLU A 62 9.40 -21.28 -0.33
C GLU A 62 8.33 -20.27 0.10
N GLN A 63 8.48 -18.98 -0.27
CA GLN A 63 7.60 -17.91 0.19
C GLN A 63 6.48 -17.57 -0.80
N PHE A 64 6.64 -17.88 -2.09
CA PHE A 64 5.68 -17.51 -3.14
C PHE A 64 5.20 -18.69 -3.98
N ASN A 65 5.65 -19.92 -3.71
CA ASN A 65 5.34 -21.09 -4.54
C ASN A 65 5.67 -20.85 -6.02
N ASP A 66 6.78 -20.18 -6.31
CA ASP A 66 7.21 -19.87 -7.67
C ASP A 66 7.66 -21.13 -8.43
N ALA A 67 6.84 -21.55 -9.39
CA ALA A 67 7.09 -22.76 -10.16
C ALA A 67 8.36 -22.67 -11.03
N ALA A 68 8.69 -21.48 -11.56
CA ALA A 68 9.89 -21.29 -12.37
C ALA A 68 11.13 -21.40 -11.48
N ALA A 69 11.12 -20.77 -10.30
CA ALA A 69 12.20 -20.88 -9.33
C ALA A 69 12.41 -22.33 -8.86
N ARG A 70 11.32 -23.05 -8.55
CA ARG A 70 11.37 -24.48 -8.18
C ARG A 70 12.00 -25.35 -9.26
N GLN A 71 11.61 -25.13 -10.51
CA GLN A 71 12.17 -25.86 -11.64
C GLN A 71 13.68 -25.57 -11.78
N SER A 72 14.08 -24.30 -11.70
CA SER A 72 15.48 -23.89 -11.77
C SER A 72 16.32 -24.50 -10.65
N ILE A 73 15.85 -24.49 -9.40
CA ILE A 73 16.53 -25.15 -8.27
C ILE A 73 16.70 -26.65 -8.55
N THR A 74 15.65 -27.30 -9.05
CA THR A 74 15.67 -28.74 -9.37
C THR A 74 16.70 -29.04 -10.45
N GLU A 75 16.77 -28.23 -11.51
CA GLU A 75 17.77 -28.37 -12.58
C GLU A 75 19.19 -28.15 -12.05
N ILE A 76 19.42 -27.10 -11.25
CA ILE A 76 20.73 -26.79 -10.65
C ILE A 76 21.18 -27.92 -9.71
N ASN A 77 20.29 -28.43 -8.87
CA ASN A 77 20.60 -29.53 -7.95
C ASN A 77 20.93 -30.82 -8.72
N LYS A 78 20.26 -31.09 -9.85
CA LYS A 78 20.60 -32.22 -10.73
C LYS A 78 21.99 -32.07 -11.31
N ILE A 79 22.37 -30.88 -11.79
CA ILE A 79 23.70 -30.60 -12.33
C ILE A 79 24.77 -30.78 -11.24
N ARG A 80 24.52 -30.27 -10.03
CA ARG A 80 25.45 -30.37 -8.89
C ARG A 80 25.72 -31.80 -8.45
N ASN A 81 24.74 -32.69 -8.57
CA ASN A 81 24.86 -34.09 -8.14
C ASN A 81 25.52 -35.00 -9.20
N GLN A 82 25.94 -34.45 -10.35
CA GLN A 82 26.68 -35.21 -11.35
C GLN A 82 28.19 -35.23 -11.06
N PRO A 83 28.89 -36.35 -11.32
CA PRO A 83 30.32 -36.50 -11.02
C PRO A 83 31.26 -35.74 -11.97
N ASP A 84 30.77 -35.23 -13.11
CA ASP A 84 31.60 -34.58 -14.14
C ASP A 84 31.86 -33.09 -13.81
N LYS A 85 33.14 -32.72 -13.68
CA LYS A 85 33.57 -31.34 -13.40
C LYS A 85 33.16 -30.33 -14.48
N LYS A 86 32.91 -30.75 -15.73
CA LYS A 86 32.38 -29.87 -16.79
C LYS A 86 30.97 -29.35 -16.47
N GLN A 87 30.20 -30.10 -15.66
CA GLN A 87 28.84 -29.76 -15.29
C GLN A 87 28.77 -28.57 -14.31
N VAL A 88 29.81 -28.34 -13.53
CA VAL A 88 29.86 -27.20 -12.59
C VAL A 88 29.81 -25.86 -13.34
N SER A 89 30.59 -25.72 -14.43
CA SER A 89 30.55 -24.51 -15.27
C SER A 89 29.24 -24.36 -16.06
N ILE A 90 28.56 -25.47 -16.37
CA ILE A 90 27.24 -25.45 -16.99
C ILE A 90 26.21 -24.92 -15.97
N GLY A 91 26.25 -25.41 -14.73
CA GLY A 91 25.38 -24.95 -13.65
C GLY A 91 25.51 -23.44 -13.38
N GLU A 92 26.74 -22.91 -13.39
CA GLU A 92 26.99 -21.46 -13.26
C GLU A 92 26.32 -20.63 -14.36
N ARG A 93 26.23 -21.17 -15.57
CA ARG A 93 25.55 -20.49 -16.68
C ARG A 93 24.05 -20.66 -16.63
N THR A 94 23.59 -21.86 -16.32
CA THR A 94 22.16 -22.18 -16.22
C THR A 94 21.48 -21.28 -15.20
N ILE A 95 22.07 -21.06 -14.02
CA ILE A 95 21.42 -20.24 -12.99
C ILE A 95 21.24 -18.77 -13.40
N LEU A 96 22.23 -18.16 -14.07
CA LEU A 96 22.11 -16.79 -14.57
C LEU A 96 21.08 -16.70 -15.71
N ASP A 97 21.12 -17.66 -16.64
CA ASP A 97 20.16 -17.76 -17.75
C ASP A 97 18.73 -17.90 -17.22
N ASP A 98 18.53 -18.74 -16.21
CA ASP A 98 17.24 -18.99 -15.58
C ASP A 98 16.73 -17.76 -14.84
N ALA A 99 17.62 -17.02 -14.15
CA ALA A 99 17.28 -15.79 -13.45
C ALA A 99 16.68 -14.74 -14.40
N PHE A 100 17.20 -14.68 -15.63
CA PHE A 100 16.71 -13.78 -16.66
C PHE A 100 15.50 -14.33 -17.42
N LYS A 101 15.60 -15.55 -17.98
CA LYS A 101 14.63 -16.10 -18.94
C LYS A 101 13.40 -16.71 -18.26
N LYS A 102 13.61 -17.47 -17.18
CA LYS A 102 12.55 -18.23 -16.51
C LYS A 102 11.94 -17.43 -15.36
N VAL A 103 12.76 -17.02 -14.39
CA VAL A 103 12.32 -16.33 -13.17
C VAL A 103 12.09 -14.83 -13.40
N LYS A 104 12.72 -14.24 -14.43
CA LYS A 104 12.52 -12.84 -14.86
C LYS A 104 12.80 -11.81 -13.74
N MET A 105 13.81 -12.10 -12.92
CA MET A 105 14.26 -11.19 -11.85
C MET A 105 15.29 -10.16 -12.33
N LEU A 106 15.89 -10.37 -13.51
CA LEU A 106 16.86 -9.47 -14.14
C LEU A 106 16.27 -8.78 -15.38
N THR A 107 16.65 -7.53 -15.61
CA THR A 107 16.49 -6.86 -16.90
C THR A 107 17.56 -7.31 -17.90
N SER A 108 17.39 -7.00 -19.19
CA SER A 108 18.38 -7.35 -20.22
C SER A 108 19.76 -6.75 -19.91
N THR A 109 19.80 -5.49 -19.50
CA THR A 109 21.05 -4.79 -19.17
C THR A 109 21.74 -5.40 -17.94
N GLU A 110 20.98 -5.75 -16.90
CA GLU A 110 21.51 -6.38 -15.70
C GLU A 110 22.06 -7.79 -16.00
N TYR A 111 21.33 -8.58 -16.81
CA TYR A 111 21.81 -9.87 -17.29
C TYR A 111 23.11 -9.73 -18.07
N GLU A 112 23.20 -8.78 -19.00
CA GLU A 112 24.43 -8.55 -19.78
C GLU A 112 25.62 -8.16 -18.89
N HIS A 113 25.41 -7.33 -17.87
CA HIS A 113 26.45 -6.98 -16.91
C HIS A 113 26.95 -8.19 -16.12
N LEU A 114 26.05 -9.00 -15.57
CA LEU A 114 26.42 -10.21 -14.84
C LEU A 114 27.06 -11.27 -15.76
N ASN A 115 26.61 -11.37 -17.01
CA ASN A 115 27.19 -12.26 -18.02
C ASN A 115 28.63 -11.86 -18.38
N ARG A 116 28.98 -10.57 -18.37
CA ARG A 116 30.38 -10.14 -18.53
C ARG A 116 31.26 -10.60 -17.37
N ILE A 117 30.77 -10.50 -16.13
CA ILE A 117 31.47 -11.01 -14.94
C ILE A 117 31.72 -12.51 -15.08
N GLN A 118 30.72 -13.28 -15.51
CA GLN A 118 30.85 -14.72 -15.76
C GLN A 118 31.96 -15.02 -16.80
N GLN A 119 31.98 -14.30 -17.92
CA GLN A 119 32.97 -14.52 -18.98
C GLN A 119 34.39 -14.27 -18.48
N ASP A 120 34.61 -13.19 -17.74
CA ASP A 120 35.92 -12.89 -17.18
C ASP A 120 36.28 -13.85 -16.02
N ARG A 121 35.31 -14.30 -15.23
CA ARG A 121 35.51 -15.40 -14.26
C ARG A 121 35.98 -16.66 -14.96
N HIS A 122 35.40 -17.02 -16.10
CA HIS A 122 35.82 -18.19 -16.88
C HIS A 122 37.29 -18.06 -17.32
N ARG A 123 37.70 -16.87 -17.81
CA ARG A 123 39.11 -16.57 -18.15
C ARG A 123 40.05 -16.58 -16.94
N CYS A 124 39.57 -16.16 -15.77
CA CYS A 124 40.37 -16.15 -14.53
C CYS A 124 40.51 -17.55 -13.91
N ALA A 125 39.53 -18.43 -14.07
CA ALA A 125 39.54 -19.77 -13.49
C ALA A 125 40.24 -20.82 -14.37
N HIS A 126 40.23 -20.65 -15.70
CA HIS A 126 40.88 -21.56 -16.63
C HIS A 126 42.23 -21.02 -17.10
N PRO A 127 43.31 -21.82 -17.05
CA PRO A 127 44.65 -21.37 -17.42
C PRO A 127 44.84 -21.42 -18.94
N VAL A 128 44.02 -20.68 -19.68
CA VAL A 128 44.18 -20.52 -21.13
C VAL A 128 45.19 -19.42 -21.36
N LEU A 129 46.27 -19.75 -22.07
CA LEU A 129 47.30 -18.79 -22.47
C LEU A 129 46.85 -18.05 -23.73
N ASP A 130 47.19 -16.77 -23.83
CA ASP A 130 47.11 -16.03 -25.08
C ASP A 130 48.25 -16.41 -26.05
N ASP A 131 48.28 -15.76 -27.22
CA ASP A 131 49.28 -16.00 -28.27
C ASP A 131 50.73 -15.73 -27.80
N GLU A 132 50.89 -14.98 -26.70
CA GLU A 132 52.17 -14.60 -26.10
C GLU A 132 52.53 -15.49 -24.88
N GLY A 133 51.67 -16.46 -24.54
CA GLY A 133 51.91 -17.39 -23.44
C GLY A 133 51.53 -16.84 -22.05
N PHE A 134 50.80 -15.72 -21.98
CA PHE A 134 50.35 -15.12 -20.73
C PHE A 134 48.93 -15.52 -20.38
N LEU A 135 48.67 -15.56 -19.07
CA LEU A 135 47.33 -15.73 -18.53
C LEU A 135 46.57 -14.40 -18.57
N PHE A 136 45.26 -14.47 -18.78
CA PHE A 136 44.39 -13.28 -18.69
C PHE A 136 44.58 -12.54 -17.36
N GLN A 137 45.05 -11.30 -17.42
CA GLN A 137 45.27 -10.46 -16.24
C GLN A 137 44.32 -9.26 -16.26
N PRO A 138 43.22 -9.29 -15.49
CA PRO A 138 42.28 -8.18 -15.44
C PRO A 138 42.92 -6.97 -14.75
N SER A 139 42.58 -5.76 -15.22
CA SER A 139 43.05 -4.53 -14.60
C SER A 139 42.38 -4.30 -13.23
N PRO A 140 42.99 -3.47 -12.35
CA PRO A 140 42.35 -3.05 -11.12
C PRO A 140 40.97 -2.41 -11.35
N GLU A 141 40.82 -1.59 -12.38
CA GLU A 141 39.59 -0.87 -12.70
C GLU A 141 38.50 -1.82 -13.16
N LEU A 142 38.83 -2.79 -14.03
CA LEU A 142 37.90 -3.81 -14.48
C LEU A 142 37.39 -4.65 -13.31
N THR A 143 38.30 -5.07 -12.44
CA THR A 143 37.96 -5.86 -11.24
C THR A 143 37.06 -5.09 -10.28
N ARG A 144 37.40 -3.81 -10.02
CA ARG A 144 36.57 -2.92 -9.19
C ARG A 144 35.18 -2.74 -9.78
N SER A 145 35.10 -2.54 -11.09
CA SER A 145 33.84 -2.42 -11.82
C SER A 145 32.97 -3.64 -11.60
N HIS A 146 33.52 -4.85 -11.80
CA HIS A 146 32.79 -6.11 -11.60
C HIS A 146 32.26 -6.28 -10.18
N ILE A 147 33.08 -5.98 -9.15
CA ILE A 147 32.65 -6.03 -7.74
C ILE A 147 31.46 -5.09 -7.52
N ARG A 148 31.61 -3.83 -7.92
CA ARG A 148 30.55 -2.82 -7.76
C ARG A 148 29.28 -3.23 -8.49
N THR A 149 29.40 -3.65 -9.74
CA THR A 149 28.27 -4.02 -10.60
C THR A 149 27.51 -5.22 -10.02
N ALA A 150 28.20 -6.25 -9.52
CA ALA A 150 27.54 -7.39 -8.86
C ALA A 150 26.74 -6.94 -7.64
N ILE A 151 27.34 -6.12 -6.77
CA ILE A 151 26.70 -5.62 -5.54
C ILE A 151 25.47 -4.78 -5.88
N GLU A 152 25.62 -3.79 -6.78
CA GLU A 152 24.55 -2.86 -7.10
C GLU A 152 23.39 -3.52 -7.85
N THR A 153 23.70 -4.44 -8.77
CA THR A 153 22.72 -5.10 -9.64
C THR A 153 21.96 -6.20 -8.91
N LEU A 154 22.65 -6.95 -8.06
CA LEU A 154 22.11 -8.19 -7.51
C LEU A 154 22.26 -8.26 -5.98
N LEU A 155 23.48 -8.24 -5.44
CA LEU A 155 23.71 -8.68 -4.05
C LEU A 155 23.02 -7.81 -2.99
N LYS A 156 22.89 -6.50 -3.24
CA LYS A 156 22.18 -5.58 -2.33
C LYS A 156 20.65 -5.58 -2.53
N GLN A 157 20.18 -6.20 -3.61
CA GLN A 157 18.75 -6.21 -3.95
C GLN A 157 18.02 -7.31 -3.17
N PRO A 158 16.74 -7.12 -2.83
CA PRO A 158 15.95 -8.09 -2.09
C PRO A 158 15.75 -9.37 -2.91
N PRO A 159 15.29 -10.48 -2.31
CA PRO A 159 15.08 -11.72 -3.05
C PRO A 159 14.03 -11.65 -4.16
N ILE A 160 13.08 -10.74 -4.02
CA ILE A 160 12.01 -10.52 -4.99
C ILE A 160 12.32 -9.24 -5.76
N ILE A 161 12.67 -9.37 -7.03
CA ILE A 161 13.10 -8.24 -7.87
C ILE A 161 12.26 -8.19 -9.14
N GLY A 162 12.03 -6.98 -9.65
CA GLY A 162 11.54 -6.76 -11.00
C GLY A 162 10.19 -7.42 -11.26
N LYS A 163 10.10 -8.19 -12.35
CA LYS A 163 8.85 -8.79 -12.81
C LYS A 163 8.35 -9.89 -11.87
N ALA A 164 9.27 -10.67 -11.27
CA ALA A 164 8.93 -11.68 -10.28
C ALA A 164 8.16 -11.08 -9.08
N ALA A 165 8.49 -9.84 -8.67
CA ALA A 165 7.78 -9.14 -7.61
C ALA A 165 6.33 -8.84 -7.96
N THR A 166 6.10 -8.33 -9.16
CA THR A 166 4.75 -8.03 -9.62
C THR A 166 3.93 -9.30 -9.85
N GLU A 167 4.56 -10.39 -10.31
CA GLU A 167 3.90 -11.69 -10.49
C GLU A 167 3.57 -12.37 -9.14
N ALA A 168 4.46 -12.28 -8.16
CA ALA A 168 4.21 -12.71 -6.79
C ALA A 168 3.04 -11.94 -6.15
N LEU A 169 3.07 -10.60 -6.22
CA LEU A 169 1.98 -9.76 -5.72
C LEU A 169 0.66 -10.08 -6.43
N SER A 170 0.68 -10.27 -7.75
CA SER A 170 -0.50 -10.61 -8.54
C SER A 170 -1.12 -11.92 -8.04
N ARG A 171 -0.31 -12.97 -7.81
CA ARG A 171 -0.80 -14.26 -7.31
C ARG A 171 -1.50 -14.13 -5.98
N ASP A 172 -0.92 -13.40 -5.03
CA ASP A 172 -1.49 -13.26 -3.69
C ASP A 172 -2.77 -12.39 -3.68
N VAL A 173 -2.83 -11.35 -4.51
CA VAL A 173 -4.00 -10.45 -4.61
C VAL A 173 -5.17 -11.12 -5.33
N GLU A 174 -4.87 -11.91 -6.36
CA GLU A 174 -5.86 -12.57 -7.22
C GLU A 174 -6.33 -13.92 -6.66
N ASP A 175 -5.68 -14.42 -5.61
CA ASP A 175 -6.18 -15.59 -4.88
C ASP A 175 -7.58 -15.30 -4.33
N LYS A 176 -8.51 -16.22 -4.65
CA LYS A 176 -9.92 -16.11 -4.31
C LYS A 176 -10.18 -16.18 -2.80
N TYR A 177 -9.34 -16.91 -2.07
CA TYR A 177 -9.51 -17.19 -0.64
C TYR A 177 -8.68 -16.25 0.25
N LEU A 178 -7.76 -15.49 -0.34
CA LEU A 178 -6.97 -14.49 0.36
C LEU A 178 -7.61 -13.11 0.25
N LEU A 179 -7.53 -12.34 1.35
CA LEU A 179 -7.79 -10.89 1.39
C LEU A 179 -9.27 -10.48 1.21
N SER A 180 -10.11 -10.83 2.20
CA SER A 180 -11.52 -10.43 2.27
C SER A 180 -11.75 -8.94 2.55
N ASP A 181 -10.80 -8.30 3.22
CA ASP A 181 -10.92 -6.93 3.73
C ASP A 181 -9.55 -6.21 3.73
N TYR A 182 -9.59 -4.91 3.95
CA TYR A 182 -8.40 -4.06 3.95
C TYR A 182 -7.36 -4.44 5.03
N SER A 183 -7.79 -4.89 6.20
CA SER A 183 -6.87 -5.28 7.29
C SER A 183 -6.13 -6.57 6.95
N SER A 184 -6.83 -7.53 6.36
CA SER A 184 -6.25 -8.76 5.82
C SER A 184 -5.22 -8.48 4.72
N VAL A 185 -5.52 -7.56 3.79
CA VAL A 185 -4.56 -7.07 2.77
C VAL A 185 -3.31 -6.52 3.43
N ARG A 186 -3.48 -5.60 4.39
CA ARG A 186 -2.35 -4.93 5.06
C ARG A 186 -1.44 -5.93 5.75
N ASN A 187 -2.00 -6.90 6.47
CA ASN A 187 -1.24 -7.92 7.19
C ASN A 187 -0.45 -8.82 6.23
N ALA A 188 -1.08 -9.30 5.15
CA ALA A 188 -0.42 -10.13 4.15
C ALA A 188 0.72 -9.38 3.44
N LEU A 189 0.52 -8.11 3.08
CA LEU A 189 1.55 -7.28 2.47
C LEU A 189 2.73 -7.06 3.41
N ARG A 190 2.49 -6.77 4.70
CA ARG A 190 3.53 -6.57 5.71
C ARG A 190 4.44 -7.77 5.88
N GLN A 191 3.88 -8.97 5.77
CA GLN A 191 4.64 -10.21 5.96
C GLN A 191 5.46 -10.59 4.72
N ARG A 192 4.97 -10.30 3.50
CA ARG A 192 5.52 -10.90 2.28
C ARG A 192 6.00 -9.92 1.21
N HIS A 193 5.43 -8.71 1.13
CA HIS A 193 5.69 -7.77 0.01
C HIS A 193 6.28 -6.42 0.45
N LEU A 194 6.11 -6.03 1.71
CA LEU A 194 6.64 -4.77 2.25
C LEU A 194 8.07 -4.96 2.76
N LEU A 195 8.99 -5.10 1.81
CA LEU A 195 10.41 -5.25 2.09
C LEU A 195 11.09 -3.89 2.29
N GLN A 196 12.02 -3.81 3.23
CA GLN A 196 12.94 -2.67 3.30
C GLN A 196 13.93 -2.75 2.14
N THR A 197 13.64 -2.02 1.07
CA THR A 197 14.35 -2.19 -0.20
C THR A 197 14.49 -0.89 -0.99
N SER A 198 15.10 -0.98 -2.18
CA SER A 198 15.35 0.11 -3.11
C SER A 198 14.05 0.81 -3.51
N GLU A 199 14.15 2.12 -3.75
CA GLU A 199 13.03 2.94 -4.24
C GLU A 199 12.46 2.36 -5.54
N ASN A 200 13.32 1.90 -6.45
CA ASN A 200 12.91 1.30 -7.72
C ASN A 200 11.92 0.15 -7.56
N TYR A 201 12.12 -0.73 -6.57
CA TYR A 201 11.18 -1.80 -6.27
C TYR A 201 9.82 -1.24 -5.84
N LYS A 202 9.83 -0.31 -4.88
CA LYS A 202 8.61 0.33 -4.34
C LYS A 202 7.82 1.04 -5.45
N GLN A 203 8.52 1.81 -6.28
CA GLN A 203 7.93 2.49 -7.45
C GLN A 203 7.33 1.48 -8.44
N ASN A 204 8.00 0.36 -8.68
CA ASN A 204 7.53 -0.67 -9.61
C ASN A 204 6.24 -1.34 -9.11
N LEU A 205 6.11 -1.60 -7.80
CA LEU A 205 4.86 -2.12 -7.23
C LEU A 205 3.70 -1.12 -7.37
N ILE A 206 3.94 0.16 -7.11
CA ILE A 206 2.93 1.21 -7.26
C ILE A 206 2.48 1.33 -8.73
N LYS A 207 3.45 1.43 -9.65
CA LYS A 207 3.17 1.45 -11.09
C LYS A 207 2.40 0.21 -11.52
N PHE A 208 2.73 -0.97 -10.99
CA PHE A 208 2.02 -2.20 -11.29
C PHE A 208 0.57 -2.20 -10.79
N CYS A 209 0.34 -1.78 -9.54
CA CYS A 209 -1.00 -1.65 -8.97
C CYS A 209 -1.85 -0.67 -9.79
N LEU A 210 -1.31 0.50 -10.15
CA LEU A 210 -2.02 1.45 -11.00
C LEU A 210 -2.40 0.84 -12.36
N LYS A 211 -1.51 0.07 -12.99
CA LYS A 211 -1.81 -0.64 -14.24
C LYS A 211 -2.95 -1.64 -14.04
N LYS A 212 -2.89 -2.47 -13.00
CA LYS A 212 -3.94 -3.44 -12.62
C LYS A 212 -5.28 -2.77 -12.31
N ILE A 213 -5.26 -1.56 -11.77
CA ILE A 213 -6.48 -0.80 -11.47
C ILE A 213 -7.11 -0.25 -12.75
N LEU A 214 -6.29 0.31 -13.65
CA LEU A 214 -6.78 1.18 -14.72
C LEU A 214 -6.94 0.48 -16.08
N PHE A 215 -6.18 -0.58 -16.37
CA PHE A 215 -6.26 -1.19 -17.71
C PHE A 215 -5.76 -2.63 -17.86
N LEU A 216 -4.97 -3.15 -16.92
CA LEU A 216 -4.40 -4.50 -17.00
C LEU A 216 -5.37 -5.53 -16.39
N GLU A 217 -5.54 -6.66 -17.08
CA GLU A 217 -6.36 -7.79 -16.62
C GLU A 217 -5.95 -8.33 -15.23
N PRO A 218 -6.88 -8.94 -14.46
CA PRO A 218 -8.25 -9.32 -14.85
C PRO A 218 -9.29 -8.20 -14.73
N ASP A 219 -10.22 -8.16 -15.68
CA ASP A 219 -11.40 -7.28 -15.75
C ASP A 219 -12.54 -7.68 -14.76
N GLU A 220 -12.17 -8.04 -13.52
CA GLU A 220 -13.11 -8.30 -12.43
C GLU A 220 -13.08 -7.18 -11.36
N PRO A 221 -14.19 -6.44 -11.13
CA PRO A 221 -14.22 -5.33 -10.17
C PRO A 221 -13.80 -5.69 -8.74
N LYS A 222 -14.14 -6.91 -8.28
CA LYS A 222 -13.77 -7.42 -6.95
C LYS A 222 -12.28 -7.64 -6.77
N ILE A 223 -11.57 -7.98 -7.85
CA ILE A 223 -10.11 -8.10 -7.81
C ILE A 223 -9.48 -6.70 -7.88
N THR A 224 -10.04 -5.82 -8.70
CA THR A 224 -9.53 -4.46 -8.88
C THR A 224 -9.61 -3.63 -7.60
N ILE A 225 -10.68 -3.80 -6.80
CA ILE A 225 -10.76 -3.14 -5.49
C ILE A 225 -9.68 -3.66 -4.52
N LYS A 226 -9.27 -4.93 -4.60
CA LYS A 226 -8.13 -5.42 -3.81
C LYS A 226 -6.84 -4.71 -4.22
N TYR A 227 -6.61 -4.46 -5.52
CA TYR A 227 -5.46 -3.67 -5.96
C TYR A 227 -5.51 -2.21 -5.49
N VAL A 228 -6.70 -1.60 -5.38
CA VAL A 228 -6.87 -0.28 -4.76
C VAL A 228 -6.44 -0.33 -3.27
N TRP A 229 -6.85 -1.36 -2.53
CA TRP A 229 -6.44 -1.56 -1.14
C TRP A 229 -4.93 -1.76 -1.00
N VAL A 230 -4.32 -2.53 -1.89
CA VAL A 230 -2.87 -2.72 -1.95
C VAL A 230 -2.17 -1.40 -2.23
N LEU A 231 -2.62 -0.64 -3.23
CA LEU A 231 -2.06 0.68 -3.55
C LEU A 231 -2.14 1.62 -2.35
N LYS A 232 -3.29 1.65 -1.65
CA LYS A 232 -3.47 2.42 -0.42
C LYS A 232 -2.48 2.00 0.66
N CYS A 233 -2.28 0.69 0.88
CA CYS A 233 -1.30 0.19 1.84
C CYS A 233 0.13 0.59 1.45
N LEU A 234 0.51 0.44 0.18
CA LEU A 234 1.87 0.77 -0.30
C LEU A 234 2.18 2.26 -0.09
N ILE A 235 1.24 3.15 -0.40
CA ILE A 235 1.44 4.60 -0.24
C ILE A 235 1.52 4.99 1.24
N TYR A 236 0.70 4.36 2.10
CA TYR A 236 0.71 4.62 3.53
C TYR A 236 2.02 4.14 4.20
N GLU A 237 2.50 2.95 3.84
CA GLU A 237 3.69 2.35 4.47
C GLU A 237 5.00 2.89 3.87
N TYR A 238 5.01 3.27 2.58
CA TYR A 238 6.16 3.93 1.93
C TYR A 238 5.92 5.44 1.81
N GLN A 239 6.02 6.15 2.94
CA GLN A 239 5.88 7.61 2.98
C GLN A 239 6.71 8.32 1.88
N ASN A 240 6.11 9.32 1.24
CA ASN A 240 6.71 10.16 0.18
C ASN A 240 7.18 9.41 -1.09
N ILE A 241 6.87 8.12 -1.25
CA ILE A 241 7.29 7.35 -2.43
C ILE A 241 6.78 7.93 -3.75
N LEU A 242 5.61 8.57 -3.74
CA LEU A 242 5.04 9.18 -4.95
C LEU A 242 5.90 10.34 -5.48
N GLU A 243 6.59 11.07 -4.62
CA GLU A 243 7.50 12.15 -5.01
C GLU A 243 8.72 11.64 -5.78
N THR A 244 9.08 10.37 -5.57
CA THR A 244 10.21 9.72 -6.26
C THR A 244 9.84 9.20 -7.64
N ILE A 245 8.54 9.05 -7.94
CA ILE A 245 8.06 8.54 -9.23
C ILE A 245 7.98 9.69 -10.23
N ASP A 246 8.53 9.47 -11.42
CA ASP A 246 8.39 10.42 -12.53
C ASP A 246 6.91 10.65 -12.87
N LYS A 247 6.48 11.92 -12.85
CA LYS A 247 5.12 12.35 -13.17
C LYS A 247 4.69 11.87 -14.56
N SER A 248 5.62 11.88 -15.53
CA SER A 248 5.33 11.41 -16.90
C SER A 248 4.97 9.92 -16.94
N ALA A 249 5.53 9.11 -16.03
CA ALA A 249 5.22 7.69 -15.92
C ALA A 249 3.82 7.46 -15.35
N ILE A 250 3.39 8.27 -14.37
CA ILE A 250 2.03 8.23 -13.82
C ILE A 250 1.03 8.67 -14.89
N GLU A 251 1.30 9.79 -15.56
CA GLU A 251 0.46 10.33 -16.64
C GLU A 251 0.27 9.31 -17.77
N SER A 252 1.36 8.67 -18.22
CA SER A 252 1.32 7.60 -19.23
C SER A 252 0.45 6.40 -18.82
N ILE A 253 0.48 6.02 -17.54
CA ILE A 253 -0.36 4.94 -17.01
C ILE A 253 -1.83 5.36 -16.99
N ILE A 254 -2.14 6.57 -16.47
CA ILE A 254 -3.51 7.08 -16.36
C ILE A 254 -4.15 7.28 -17.74
N THR A 255 -3.37 7.72 -18.74
CA THR A 255 -3.84 7.92 -20.12
C THR A 255 -4.40 6.64 -20.74
N ARG A 256 -3.94 5.47 -20.28
CA ARG A 256 -4.35 4.16 -20.79
C ARG A 256 -5.59 3.59 -20.09
N THR A 257 -6.23 4.36 -19.20
CA THR A 257 -7.42 3.91 -18.45
C THR A 257 -8.52 3.44 -19.41
N LYS A 258 -8.93 2.18 -19.28
CA LYS A 258 -10.05 1.63 -20.06
C LYS A 258 -11.37 2.22 -19.59
N ASP A 259 -12.35 2.29 -20.49
CA ASP A 259 -13.66 2.88 -20.25
C ASP A 259 -14.42 2.22 -19.08
N ASN A 260 -14.39 0.88 -19.02
CA ASN A 260 -14.96 0.10 -17.93
C ASN A 260 -14.21 0.24 -16.59
N ARG A 261 -13.08 0.98 -16.56
CA ARG A 261 -12.24 1.19 -15.37
C ARG A 261 -12.25 2.61 -14.84
N ILE A 262 -12.92 3.55 -15.50
CA ILE A 262 -12.96 4.97 -15.11
C ILE A 262 -13.45 5.17 -13.68
N GLN A 263 -14.40 4.36 -13.23
CA GLN A 263 -14.92 4.40 -11.85
C GLN A 263 -13.82 4.21 -10.78
N PHE A 264 -12.71 3.52 -11.09
CA PHE A 264 -11.62 3.30 -10.14
C PHE A 264 -10.69 4.51 -10.00
N LEU A 265 -10.82 5.54 -10.84
CA LEU A 265 -10.13 6.81 -10.61
C LEU A 265 -10.61 7.48 -9.32
N SER A 266 -11.89 7.33 -8.94
CA SER A 266 -12.43 7.85 -7.68
C SER A 266 -11.63 7.40 -6.45
N PRO A 267 -11.51 6.08 -6.17
CA PRO A 267 -10.73 5.63 -5.04
C PRO A 267 -9.21 5.86 -5.21
N VAL A 268 -8.66 5.93 -6.44
CA VAL A 268 -7.24 6.28 -6.66
C VAL A 268 -6.96 7.73 -6.25
N TYR A 269 -7.78 8.69 -6.70
CA TYR A 269 -7.66 10.09 -6.30
C TYR A 269 -7.93 10.29 -4.81
N ASN A 270 -8.81 9.46 -4.23
CA ASN A 270 -9.01 9.45 -2.78
C ASN A 270 -7.74 9.03 -2.02
N ILE A 271 -6.89 8.17 -2.57
CA ILE A 271 -5.65 7.77 -1.87
C ILE A 271 -4.69 8.95 -1.79
N ASP A 272 -4.47 9.66 -2.90
CA ASP A 272 -3.59 10.83 -2.95
C ASP A 272 -3.99 11.81 -4.07
N SER A 273 -4.06 13.10 -3.72
CA SER A 273 -4.47 14.18 -4.63
C SER A 273 -3.50 14.41 -5.80
N SER A 274 -2.24 13.98 -5.66
CA SER A 274 -1.24 14.06 -6.73
C SER A 274 -1.62 13.24 -7.97
N PHE A 275 -2.37 12.15 -7.82
CA PHE A 275 -2.86 11.39 -8.97
C PHE A 275 -3.79 12.23 -9.85
N LEU A 276 -4.68 13.02 -9.25
CA LEU A 276 -5.53 13.95 -9.98
C LEU A 276 -4.69 15.04 -10.66
N SER A 277 -3.68 15.57 -9.97
CA SER A 277 -2.79 16.59 -10.53
C SER A 277 -2.07 16.10 -11.80
N ASN A 278 -1.65 14.83 -11.82
CA ASN A 278 -0.94 14.17 -12.92
C ASN A 278 -1.87 13.53 -13.96
N THR A 279 -3.19 13.75 -13.86
CA THR A 279 -4.17 13.22 -14.81
C THR A 279 -4.25 14.15 -16.03
N PRO A 280 -4.16 13.62 -17.27
CA PRO A 280 -4.37 14.40 -18.49
C PRO A 280 -5.77 15.02 -18.56
N GLU A 281 -5.91 16.20 -19.17
CA GLU A 281 -7.19 16.91 -19.21
C GLU A 281 -8.33 16.11 -19.87
N HIS A 282 -8.03 15.38 -20.96
CA HIS A 282 -9.02 14.54 -21.62
C HIS A 282 -9.55 13.40 -20.72
N ILE A 283 -8.72 12.85 -19.83
CA ILE A 283 -9.15 11.85 -18.83
C ILE A 283 -9.92 12.54 -17.70
N LYS A 284 -9.53 13.74 -17.28
CA LYS A 284 -10.30 14.53 -16.30
C LYS A 284 -11.71 14.82 -16.82
N GLU A 285 -11.86 15.26 -18.06
CA GLU A 285 -13.15 15.49 -18.69
C GLU A 285 -13.98 14.19 -18.77
N LYS A 286 -13.36 13.08 -19.16
CA LYS A 286 -14.03 11.78 -19.18
C LYS A 286 -14.51 11.35 -17.79
N PHE A 287 -13.68 11.55 -16.77
CA PHE A 287 -14.01 11.26 -15.38
C PHE A 287 -15.11 12.19 -14.85
N LYS A 288 -15.08 13.49 -15.15
CA LYS A 288 -16.18 14.42 -14.85
C LYS A 288 -17.48 14.00 -15.53
N GLY A 289 -17.41 13.52 -16.78
CA GLY A 289 -18.54 12.95 -17.51
C GLY A 289 -19.12 11.71 -16.80
N PHE A 290 -18.25 10.80 -16.34
CA PHE A 290 -18.65 9.65 -15.52
C PHE A 290 -19.36 10.11 -14.24
N LEU A 291 -18.79 11.04 -13.47
CA LEU A 291 -19.40 11.54 -12.23
C LEU A 291 -20.73 12.26 -12.47
N SER A 292 -20.88 12.93 -13.60
CA SER A 292 -22.13 13.61 -13.97
C SER A 292 -23.21 12.63 -14.45
N SER A 293 -22.85 11.38 -14.75
CA SER A 293 -23.80 10.35 -15.18
C SER A 293 -24.70 9.89 -14.02
N LYS A 294 -25.93 9.49 -14.33
CA LYS A 294 -26.89 8.98 -13.35
C LYS A 294 -26.51 7.60 -12.79
N ASP A 295 -25.73 6.82 -13.55
CA ASP A 295 -25.31 5.48 -13.18
C ASP A 295 -24.08 5.47 -12.26
N ALA A 296 -23.39 6.61 -12.11
CA ALA A 296 -22.28 6.72 -11.18
C ALA A 296 -22.78 6.61 -9.74
N GLU A 297 -22.54 5.44 -9.13
CA GLU A 297 -22.88 5.20 -7.74
C GLU A 297 -22.35 6.30 -6.83
N GLU A 298 -23.17 6.73 -5.86
CA GLU A 298 -22.85 7.80 -4.90
C GLU A 298 -21.52 7.58 -4.17
N ARG A 299 -21.15 6.32 -3.94
CA ARG A 299 -19.86 5.95 -3.34
C ARG A 299 -18.66 6.53 -4.08
N HIS A 300 -18.70 6.57 -5.42
CA HIS A 300 -17.59 7.06 -6.23
C HIS A 300 -17.41 8.57 -6.08
N LYS A 301 -18.51 9.29 -5.90
CA LYS A 301 -18.51 10.73 -5.68
C LYS A 301 -18.07 11.07 -4.26
N ALA A 302 -18.51 10.28 -3.27
CA ALA A 302 -18.06 10.41 -1.89
C ALA A 302 -16.52 10.33 -1.76
N TYR A 303 -15.87 9.42 -2.50
CA TYR A 303 -14.41 9.28 -2.51
C TYR A 303 -13.64 10.54 -2.94
N ILE A 304 -14.25 11.46 -3.67
CA ILE A 304 -13.53 12.61 -4.26
C ILE A 304 -14.17 13.94 -3.91
N ILE A 305 -15.22 13.96 -3.08
CA ILE A 305 -16.02 15.16 -2.83
C ILE A 305 -15.17 16.33 -2.30
N HIS A 306 -14.18 16.02 -1.46
CA HIS A 306 -13.20 16.96 -0.92
C HIS A 306 -12.26 17.58 -1.98
N LEU A 307 -12.11 16.93 -3.15
CA LEU A 307 -11.26 17.40 -4.24
C LEU A 307 -11.99 18.31 -5.24
N PHE A 308 -13.32 18.26 -5.29
CA PHE A 308 -14.12 18.93 -6.31
C PHE A 308 -15.22 19.82 -5.70
N PRO A 309 -14.99 21.14 -5.58
CA PRO A 309 -15.94 22.07 -4.94
C PRO A 309 -17.35 22.02 -5.51
N LYS A 310 -17.50 21.91 -6.83
CA LYS A 310 -18.81 21.84 -7.48
C LYS A 310 -19.62 20.61 -7.04
N ILE A 311 -18.95 19.45 -6.95
CA ILE A 311 -19.57 18.21 -6.49
C ILE A 311 -19.97 18.35 -5.02
N LYS A 312 -19.06 18.88 -4.18
CA LYS A 312 -19.30 19.16 -2.76
C LYS A 312 -20.58 19.97 -2.54
N GLU A 313 -20.74 21.10 -3.25
CA GLU A 313 -21.92 21.95 -3.12
C GLU A 313 -23.21 21.29 -3.63
N GLU A 314 -23.15 20.57 -4.76
CA GLU A 314 -24.29 19.81 -5.29
C GLU A 314 -24.78 18.75 -4.29
N PHE A 315 -23.86 18.01 -3.69
CA PHE A 315 -24.17 17.01 -2.68
C PHE A 315 -24.75 17.60 -1.42
N ARG A 316 -24.20 18.73 -0.94
CA ARG A 316 -24.70 19.41 0.23
C ARG A 316 -26.17 19.78 0.05
N LYS A 317 -26.51 20.39 -1.09
CA LYS A 317 -27.90 20.74 -1.42
C LYS A 317 -28.80 19.51 -1.53
N ASN A 318 -28.36 18.50 -2.29
CA ASN A 318 -29.14 17.29 -2.50
C ASN A 318 -29.35 16.50 -1.20
N TYR A 319 -28.36 16.46 -0.31
CA TYR A 319 -28.46 15.81 1.00
C TYR A 319 -29.56 16.43 1.86
N VAL A 320 -29.70 17.76 1.84
CA VAL A 320 -30.75 18.47 2.59
C VAL A 320 -32.12 18.29 1.94
N GLU A 321 -32.22 18.53 0.63
CA GLU A 321 -33.51 18.78 -0.04
C GLU A 321 -34.03 17.61 -0.91
N GLY A 322 -33.18 16.68 -1.35
CA GLY A 322 -33.50 15.74 -2.43
C GLY A 322 -33.27 14.26 -2.15
N MET A 323 -32.39 13.90 -1.21
CA MET A 323 -32.07 12.50 -0.93
C MET A 323 -33.12 11.83 -0.05
N SER A 324 -33.51 10.61 -0.43
CA SER A 324 -34.28 9.70 0.42
C SER A 324 -33.50 9.29 1.67
N ILE A 325 -34.20 8.88 2.74
CA ILE A 325 -33.57 8.41 3.99
C ILE A 325 -32.58 7.26 3.72
N SER A 326 -32.96 6.27 2.90
CA SER A 326 -32.08 5.15 2.54
C SER A 326 -30.83 5.62 1.78
N SER A 327 -30.97 6.61 0.90
CA SER A 327 -29.83 7.20 0.16
C SER A 327 -28.89 7.94 1.10
N LYS A 328 -29.41 8.69 2.08
CA LYS A 328 -28.59 9.38 3.09
C LYS A 328 -27.77 8.39 3.92
N LYS A 329 -28.37 7.29 4.38
CA LYS A 329 -27.64 6.23 5.10
C LYS A 329 -26.50 5.63 4.27
N ALA A 330 -26.78 5.28 3.01
CA ALA A 330 -25.77 4.74 2.11
C ALA A 330 -24.64 5.75 1.82
N PHE A 331 -24.99 7.03 1.71
CA PHE A 331 -24.03 8.12 1.52
C PHE A 331 -23.13 8.31 2.75
N LEU A 332 -23.68 8.34 3.97
CA LEU A 332 -22.88 8.45 5.20
C LEU A 332 -21.87 7.30 5.33
N ASN A 333 -22.30 6.06 5.07
CA ASN A 333 -21.38 4.91 5.01
C ASN A 333 -20.26 5.09 3.98
N SER A 334 -20.57 5.73 2.85
CA SER A 334 -19.57 6.04 1.82
C SER A 334 -18.60 7.13 2.27
N LEU A 335 -19.04 8.12 3.04
CA LEU A 335 -18.16 9.14 3.64
C LEU A 335 -17.19 8.54 4.66
N VAL A 336 -17.67 7.61 5.50
CA VAL A 336 -16.82 6.84 6.44
C VAL A 336 -15.75 6.08 5.66
N ASN A 337 -16.15 5.32 4.64
CA ASN A 337 -15.23 4.54 3.81
C ASN A 337 -14.23 5.41 3.03
N ALA A 338 -14.63 6.62 2.66
CA ALA A 338 -13.77 7.59 1.98
C ALA A 338 -12.83 8.35 2.95
N ASN A 339 -13.03 8.21 4.26
CA ASN A 339 -12.29 8.88 5.32
C ASN A 339 -12.40 10.42 5.22
N ILE A 340 -13.64 10.90 5.01
CA ILE A 340 -13.88 12.32 4.75
C ILE A 340 -13.67 13.19 5.98
N LEU A 341 -13.88 12.65 7.19
CA LEU A 341 -13.64 13.40 8.43
C LEU A 341 -12.19 13.91 8.53
N GLU A 342 -11.20 13.14 8.06
CA GLU A 342 -9.80 13.56 8.05
C GLU A 342 -9.46 14.51 6.89
N LYS A 343 -10.18 14.43 5.77
CA LYS A 343 -9.82 15.13 4.52
C LYS A 343 -10.54 16.44 4.31
N ASP A 344 -11.77 16.52 4.78
CA ASP A 344 -12.64 17.69 4.69
C ASP A 344 -13.55 17.72 5.93
N PRO A 345 -12.97 18.03 7.12
CA PRO A 345 -13.71 18.05 8.37
C PRO A 345 -14.93 18.97 8.29
N ASP A 346 -14.79 20.15 7.67
CA ASP A 346 -15.87 21.14 7.53
C ASP A 346 -17.08 20.57 6.78
N PHE A 347 -16.84 19.79 5.71
CA PHE A 347 -17.94 19.15 4.99
C PHE A 347 -18.62 18.07 5.84
N ALA A 348 -17.82 17.20 6.47
CA ALA A 348 -18.35 16.15 7.33
C ALA A 348 -19.19 16.77 8.46
N GLU A 349 -18.63 17.74 9.18
CA GLU A 349 -19.29 18.46 10.26
C GLU A 349 -20.61 19.08 9.81
N CYS A 350 -20.64 19.79 8.68
CA CYS A 350 -21.87 20.38 8.17
C CYS A 350 -22.99 19.35 7.94
N ILE A 351 -22.65 18.18 7.39
CA ILE A 351 -23.63 17.10 7.16
C ILE A 351 -24.10 16.51 8.49
N ILE A 352 -23.19 16.29 9.44
CA ILE A 352 -23.55 15.72 10.75
C ILE A 352 -24.34 16.72 11.60
N GLU A 353 -23.99 18.00 11.60
CA GLU A 353 -24.77 19.06 12.25
C GLU A 353 -26.20 19.13 11.70
N THR A 354 -26.37 18.95 10.39
CA THR A 354 -27.70 18.86 9.77
C THR A 354 -28.49 17.67 10.35
N ASN A 355 -27.84 16.51 10.50
CA ASN A 355 -28.46 15.31 11.08
C ASN A 355 -28.81 15.50 12.57
N ILE A 356 -27.90 16.09 13.34
CA ILE A 356 -28.11 16.42 14.76
C ILE A 356 -29.31 17.36 14.89
N ASN A 357 -29.41 18.40 14.06
CA ASN A 357 -30.53 19.33 14.10
C ASN A 357 -31.87 18.68 13.74
N ILE A 358 -31.89 17.75 12.77
CA ILE A 358 -33.10 16.97 12.46
C ILE A 358 -33.50 16.10 13.66
N PHE A 359 -32.54 15.46 14.31
CA PHE A 359 -32.78 14.67 15.51
C PHE A 359 -33.28 15.52 16.68
N SER A 360 -32.59 16.61 17.02
CA SER A 360 -32.91 17.43 18.19
C SER A 360 -34.21 18.23 18.04
N SER A 361 -34.69 18.45 16.81
CA SER A 361 -35.95 19.16 16.54
C SER A 361 -37.18 18.23 16.35
N SER A 362 -37.08 16.98 16.81
CA SER A 362 -38.12 15.95 16.64
C SER A 362 -39.44 16.34 17.30
N LYS A 363 -40.54 16.38 16.54
CA LYS A 363 -41.83 16.93 17.00
C LYS A 363 -42.72 15.97 17.82
N SER A 364 -42.33 14.71 17.95
CA SER A 364 -43.04 13.66 18.70
C SER A 364 -42.07 12.54 19.09
N TYR A 365 -42.40 11.78 20.14
CA TYR A 365 -41.64 10.59 20.56
C TYR A 365 -41.35 9.61 19.40
N SER A 366 -42.35 9.38 18.54
CA SER A 366 -42.18 8.54 17.35
C SER A 366 -41.17 9.13 16.37
N SER A 367 -41.23 10.44 16.12
CA SER A 367 -40.25 11.11 15.25
C SER A 367 -38.86 11.15 15.88
N GLY A 368 -38.75 11.27 17.20
CA GLY A 368 -37.48 11.19 17.94
C GLY A 368 -36.76 9.88 17.66
N ARG A 369 -37.45 8.75 17.88
CA ARG A 369 -36.89 7.42 17.60
C ARG A 369 -36.55 7.21 16.13
N GLN A 370 -37.43 7.64 15.22
CA GLN A 370 -37.15 7.54 13.79
C GLN A 370 -35.96 8.39 13.37
N ASN A 371 -35.82 9.60 13.90
CA ASN A 371 -34.70 10.47 13.57
C ASN A 371 -33.40 9.98 14.20
N ALA A 372 -33.45 9.40 15.40
CA ALA A 372 -32.30 8.74 16.02
C ALA A 372 -31.78 7.60 15.13
N GLU A 373 -32.65 6.68 14.71
CA GLU A 373 -32.29 5.54 13.87
C GLU A 373 -31.88 5.95 12.45
N ASN A 374 -32.44 7.05 11.92
CA ASN A 374 -32.23 7.45 10.54
C ASN A 374 -31.11 8.47 10.31
N TYR A 375 -30.80 9.29 11.31
CA TYR A 375 -29.85 10.40 11.19
C TYR A 375 -28.75 10.34 12.23
N LEU A 376 -29.08 10.12 13.52
CA LEU A 376 -28.06 10.11 14.57
C LEU A 376 -27.16 8.86 14.46
N LYS A 377 -27.76 7.66 14.51
CA LYS A 377 -27.03 6.40 14.52
C LYS A 377 -26.08 6.21 13.34
N PRO A 378 -26.48 6.48 12.07
CA PRO A 378 -25.56 6.41 10.94
C PRO A 378 -24.45 7.47 10.96
N SER A 379 -24.59 8.52 11.76
CA SER A 379 -23.60 9.59 11.91
C SER A 379 -22.54 9.30 12.96
N ILE A 380 -22.77 8.32 13.86
CA ILE A 380 -21.88 8.00 14.98
C ILE A 380 -20.41 7.81 14.54
N PRO A 381 -20.10 7.05 13.47
CA PRO A 381 -18.72 6.85 13.04
C PRO A 381 -17.99 8.12 12.56
N LEU A 382 -18.74 9.21 12.31
CA LEU A 382 -18.24 10.50 11.83
C LEU A 382 -18.26 11.58 12.95
N LEU A 383 -18.68 11.24 14.17
CA LEU A 383 -18.63 12.18 15.30
C LEU A 383 -17.18 12.42 15.73
N ASN A 384 -16.84 13.69 15.90
CA ASN A 384 -15.63 14.15 16.57
C ASN A 384 -16.02 14.86 17.88
N HIS A 385 -15.03 15.25 18.69
CA HIS A 385 -15.24 16.00 19.93
C HIS A 385 -16.27 17.15 19.78
N LYS A 386 -16.09 18.01 18.78
CA LYS A 386 -16.93 19.20 18.55
C LYS A 386 -18.38 18.82 18.24
N LEU A 387 -18.60 17.77 17.45
CA LEU A 387 -19.94 17.28 17.12
C LEU A 387 -20.64 16.60 18.30
N ILE A 388 -19.89 15.95 19.19
CA ILE A 388 -20.42 15.38 20.44
C ILE A 388 -20.89 16.50 21.37
N GLU A 389 -20.06 17.53 21.55
CA GLU A 389 -20.42 18.72 22.32
C GLU A 389 -21.66 19.40 21.73
N TYR A 390 -21.69 19.61 20.42
CA TYR A 390 -22.85 20.18 19.73
C TYR A 390 -24.12 19.34 19.92
N LEU A 391 -24.03 18.01 19.78
CA LEU A 391 -25.16 17.11 20.01
C LEU A 391 -25.72 17.25 21.43
N ILE A 392 -24.86 17.14 22.45
CA ILE A 392 -25.27 17.21 23.86
C ILE A 392 -25.89 18.58 24.14
N GLN A 393 -25.23 19.66 23.72
CA GLN A 393 -25.74 21.01 23.91
C GLN A 393 -27.14 21.19 23.29
N ARG A 394 -27.34 20.73 22.04
CA ARG A 394 -28.64 20.84 21.36
C ARG A 394 -29.75 20.05 22.05
N ILE A 395 -29.43 18.96 22.75
CA ILE A 395 -30.40 18.19 23.54
C ILE A 395 -30.69 18.90 24.87
N LEU A 396 -29.68 19.47 25.53
CA LEU A 396 -29.83 20.15 26.82
C LEU A 396 -30.54 21.52 26.70
N GLU A 397 -30.38 22.20 25.56
CA GLU A 397 -31.13 23.44 25.23
C GLU A 397 -32.65 23.22 25.17
N TRP A 398 -33.10 21.97 25.05
CA TRP A 398 -34.51 21.61 25.05
C TRP A 398 -35.04 21.43 26.48
N GLN A 399 -35.80 22.43 26.94
CA GLN A 399 -36.33 22.53 28.30
C GLN A 399 -37.87 22.44 28.37
N ASP A 400 -38.55 21.97 27.31
CA ASP A 400 -40.00 21.82 27.35
C ASP A 400 -40.41 20.55 28.12
N SER A 401 -41.57 20.62 28.76
CA SER A 401 -42.19 19.58 29.61
C SER A 401 -42.46 18.24 28.90
N ASN A 402 -42.41 18.21 27.57
CA ASN A 402 -42.59 17.02 26.73
C ASN A 402 -41.33 16.77 25.88
N ASP A 403 -40.23 16.40 26.54
CA ASP A 403 -38.97 16.04 25.86
C ASP A 403 -39.20 14.87 24.90
N GLN A 404 -39.32 15.15 23.60
CA GLN A 404 -39.65 14.15 22.58
C GLN A 404 -38.52 13.14 22.34
N LEU A 405 -37.38 13.31 22.99
CA LEU A 405 -36.20 12.45 22.91
C LEU A 405 -36.08 11.50 24.11
N ILE A 406 -37.03 11.54 25.06
CA ILE A 406 -37.03 10.73 26.30
C ILE A 406 -36.79 9.22 26.07
N ASP A 407 -37.29 8.68 24.96
CA ASP A 407 -37.18 7.26 24.57
C ASP A 407 -35.92 6.97 23.72
N CYS A 408 -34.97 7.90 23.62
CA CYS A 408 -33.77 7.80 22.77
C CYS A 408 -32.49 7.51 23.56
N SER A 409 -32.59 7.19 24.86
CA SER A 409 -31.45 6.90 25.74
C SER A 409 -30.52 5.81 25.17
N SER A 410 -31.07 4.75 24.55
CA SER A 410 -30.27 3.70 23.92
C SER A 410 -29.34 4.21 22.82
N TYR A 411 -29.77 5.19 22.02
CA TYR A 411 -28.93 5.78 20.97
C TYR A 411 -27.84 6.67 21.55
N MET A 412 -28.10 7.34 22.67
CA MET A 412 -27.07 8.11 23.37
C MET A 412 -26.04 7.19 24.03
N ILE A 413 -26.45 6.02 24.51
CA ILE A 413 -25.53 4.96 24.95
C ILE A 413 -24.65 4.50 23.78
N ASP A 414 -25.24 4.23 22.60
CA ASP A 414 -24.46 3.87 21.40
C ASP A 414 -23.42 4.96 21.06
N VAL A 415 -23.83 6.24 21.09
CA VAL A 415 -22.92 7.37 20.86
C VAL A 415 -21.80 7.36 21.91
N PHE A 416 -22.10 7.22 23.21
CA PHE A 416 -21.10 7.18 24.26
C PHE A 416 -20.10 6.03 24.04
N VAL A 417 -20.60 4.80 23.86
CA VAL A 417 -19.78 3.60 23.72
C VAL A 417 -18.84 3.68 22.51
N GLU A 418 -19.34 4.16 21.37
CA GLU A 418 -18.53 4.24 20.14
C GLU A 418 -17.55 5.42 20.11
N THR A 419 -17.72 6.42 20.97
CA THR A 419 -16.93 7.67 20.91
C THR A 419 -16.02 7.90 22.11
N ILE A 420 -16.36 7.44 23.31
CA ILE A 420 -15.64 7.79 24.54
C ILE A 420 -14.18 7.33 24.53
N GLU A 421 -13.87 6.20 23.89
CA GLU A 421 -12.49 5.72 23.77
C GLU A 421 -11.65 6.61 22.85
N LYS A 422 -12.27 7.21 21.84
CA LYS A 422 -11.60 8.12 20.90
C LYS A 422 -11.49 9.55 21.45
N PHE A 423 -12.47 9.97 22.25
CA PHE A 423 -12.61 11.33 22.77
C PHE A 423 -12.89 11.33 24.29
N PRO A 424 -11.95 10.83 25.12
CA PRO A 424 -12.14 10.73 26.57
C PRO A 424 -12.34 12.10 27.24
N GLU A 425 -11.86 13.17 26.63
CA GLU A 425 -12.06 14.55 27.09
C GLU A 425 -13.53 15.00 27.06
N THR A 426 -14.42 14.28 26.37
CA THR A 426 -15.87 14.54 26.38
C THR A 426 -16.57 14.02 27.65
N LEU A 427 -15.88 13.23 28.49
CA LEU A 427 -16.45 12.63 29.70
C LEU A 427 -17.19 13.62 30.62
N PRO A 428 -16.68 14.85 30.89
CA PRO A 428 -17.42 15.84 31.68
C PRO A 428 -18.76 16.25 31.05
N LEU A 429 -18.85 16.30 29.72
CA LEU A 429 -20.10 16.61 29.00
C LEU A 429 -21.13 15.51 29.20
N TRP A 430 -20.68 14.25 29.18
CA TRP A 430 -21.54 13.09 29.43
C TRP A 430 -22.07 13.03 30.86
N LYS A 431 -21.25 13.41 31.86
CA LYS A 431 -21.72 13.53 33.25
C LYS A 431 -22.80 14.58 33.38
N LYS A 432 -22.58 15.76 32.79
CA LYS A 432 -23.58 16.84 32.77
C LYS A 432 -24.87 16.40 32.10
N PHE A 433 -24.76 15.71 30.96
CA PHE A 433 -25.91 15.14 30.27
C PHE A 433 -26.68 14.15 31.14
N LEU A 434 -25.97 13.23 31.82
CA LEU A 434 -26.59 12.28 32.75
C LEU A 434 -27.27 13.02 33.91
N GLU A 435 -26.60 13.98 34.55
CA GLU A 435 -27.18 14.74 35.67
C GLU A 435 -28.48 15.45 35.29
N GLU A 436 -28.52 16.10 34.12
CA GLU A 436 -29.70 16.86 33.68
C GLU A 436 -30.84 15.97 33.14
N LYS A 437 -30.54 14.78 32.62
CA LYS A 437 -31.54 13.92 31.96
C LYS A 437 -31.88 12.64 32.73
N LYS A 438 -31.12 12.20 33.74
CA LYS A 438 -31.34 10.93 34.47
C LYS A 438 -32.74 10.81 35.06
N GLU A 439 -33.26 11.88 35.64
CA GLU A 439 -34.59 11.90 36.27
C GLU A 439 -35.73 12.01 35.25
N VAL A 440 -35.41 12.37 34.01
CA VAL A 440 -36.39 12.64 32.94
C VAL A 440 -36.42 11.50 31.93
N TRP A 441 -35.27 10.99 31.50
CA TRP A 441 -35.12 9.96 30.49
C TRP A 441 -35.14 8.56 31.10
N GLY A 442 -35.88 7.65 30.48
CA GLY A 442 -35.95 6.26 30.94
C GLY A 442 -34.68 5.46 30.63
N SER A 443 -34.35 4.49 31.49
CA SER A 443 -33.28 3.50 31.26
C SER A 443 -31.85 4.08 31.16
N MET A 444 -31.51 5.06 32.01
CA MET A 444 -30.20 5.71 32.04
C MET A 444 -29.16 4.99 32.93
N ASP A 445 -29.57 3.98 33.71
CA ASP A 445 -28.69 3.25 34.65
C ASP A 445 -27.45 2.64 33.96
N ASN A 446 -27.64 2.10 32.75
CA ASN A 446 -26.54 1.56 31.95
C ASN A 446 -25.54 2.65 31.53
N LEU A 447 -26.02 3.85 31.18
CA LEU A 447 -25.13 4.97 30.85
C LEU A 447 -24.36 5.45 32.09
N GLU A 448 -25.00 5.44 33.27
CA GLU A 448 -24.34 5.77 34.54
C GLU A 448 -23.20 4.80 34.86
N GLU A 449 -23.44 3.49 34.75
CA GLU A 449 -22.40 2.47 34.94
C GLU A 449 -21.24 2.66 33.94
N LEU A 450 -21.54 2.87 32.67
CA LEU A 450 -20.55 3.09 31.61
C LEU A 450 -19.72 4.37 31.85
N ILE A 451 -20.35 5.46 32.32
CA ILE A 451 -19.65 6.70 32.69
C ILE A 451 -18.74 6.46 33.90
N ALA A 452 -19.21 5.78 34.94
CA ALA A 452 -18.40 5.45 36.12
C ALA A 452 -17.20 4.57 35.78
N ASP A 453 -17.33 3.63 34.84
CA ASP A 453 -16.21 2.79 34.40
C ASP A 453 -15.22 3.57 33.52
N ALA A 454 -15.71 4.47 32.67
CA ALA A 454 -14.85 5.39 31.92
C ALA A 454 -14.08 6.35 32.86
N GLU A 455 -14.71 6.85 33.92
CA GLU A 455 -14.01 7.65 34.95
C GLU A 455 -12.83 6.89 35.55
N LYS A 456 -13.01 5.62 35.94
CA LYS A 456 -11.93 4.80 36.49
C LYS A 456 -10.82 4.52 35.47
N LYS A 457 -11.16 4.45 34.18
CA LYS A 457 -10.21 4.14 33.10
C LYS A 457 -9.38 5.36 32.68
N TYR A 458 -9.96 6.57 32.76
CA TYR A 458 -9.37 7.79 32.20
C TYR A 458 -9.03 8.89 33.25
N GLN A 459 -9.32 8.67 34.54
CA GLN A 459 -8.65 9.35 35.66
C GLN A 459 -7.25 8.76 35.88
#